data_AF-A0A2T0T8X0-F1
#
_entry.id   AF-A0A2T0T8X0-F1
#
_cell.length_a   1.000
_cell.length_b   1.000
_cell.length_c   1.000
_cell.angle_alpha   90.00
_cell.angle_beta   90.00
_cell.angle_gamma   90.00
#
_symmetry.space_group_name_H-M   'P 1'
#
loop_
_entity.id
_entity.type
_entity.pdbx_description
1 polymer ?
#
loop_
_entity_poly.entity_id
_entity_poly.type
_entity_poly.pdbx_seq_one_letter_code
_entity_poly.pdbx_strand_id
1 'polypeptide(L)'
;MAHVLDDPLPEGLFTPDQAAIVVFCRKSTLMQPIDDATWAALREHFTVQQVLEITFTCGLNQMISRFHAAVRTDVDAETMDQLGTSCPVRLPQLPADGADGG
;
A
#
# COMPACT_ATOMS: atom_id res chain seq x y z
N MET A 1 -13.29 -8.96 -12.57
CA MET A 1 -12.04 -9.14 -11.79
C MET A 1 -12.15 -8.16 -10.63
N ALA A 2 -12.21 -8.65 -9.40
CA ALA A 2 -12.28 -7.77 -8.22
C ALA A 2 -10.88 -7.21 -7.97
N HIS A 3 -10.71 -5.91 -8.15
CA HIS A 3 -9.47 -5.22 -7.85
C HIS A 3 -9.37 -5.00 -6.33
N VAL A 4 -8.17 -4.94 -5.76
CA VAL A 4 -7.93 -4.67 -4.31
C VAL A 4 -8.54 -3.34 -3.82
N LEU A 5 -9.03 -2.49 -4.73
CA LEU A 5 -9.74 -1.25 -4.41
C LEU A 5 -11.26 -1.34 -4.53
N ASP A 6 -11.81 -2.43 -5.09
CA ASP A 6 -13.22 -2.75 -4.96
C ASP A 6 -13.56 -3.20 -3.53
N ASP A 7 -12.53 -3.49 -2.72
CA ASP A 7 -12.67 -3.70 -1.29
C ASP A 7 -12.73 -2.35 -0.56
N PRO A 8 -13.92 -1.93 -0.07
CA PRO A 8 -14.04 -0.73 0.72
C PRO A 8 -13.13 -0.83 1.95
N LEU A 9 -12.67 0.32 2.45
CA LEU A 9 -12.02 0.34 3.75
C LEU A 9 -12.98 -0.24 4.80
N PRO A 10 -12.49 -1.03 5.77
CA PRO A 10 -13.35 -1.55 6.83
C PRO A 10 -14.07 -0.40 7.55
N GLU A 11 -15.39 -0.53 7.70
CA GLU A 11 -16.20 0.50 8.35
C GLU A 11 -15.72 0.74 9.80
N GLY A 12 -15.60 2.02 10.17
CA GLY A 12 -15.23 2.44 11.53
C GLY A 12 -13.78 2.18 11.93
N LEU A 13 -12.95 1.57 11.07
CA LEU A 13 -11.55 1.29 11.39
C LEU A 13 -10.65 2.54 11.30
N PHE A 14 -10.97 3.44 10.36
CA PHE A 14 -10.19 4.66 10.12
C PHE A 14 -11.08 5.88 10.32
N THR A 15 -10.53 6.93 10.92
CA THR A 15 -11.11 8.27 10.86
C THR A 15 -11.04 8.82 9.43
N PRO A 16 -11.82 9.85 9.06
CA PRO A 16 -11.85 10.36 7.68
C PRO A 16 -10.49 10.78 7.12
N ASP A 17 -9.67 11.43 7.95
CA ASP A 17 -8.31 11.86 7.61
C ASP A 17 -7.35 10.67 7.41
N GLN A 18 -7.43 9.65 8.27
CA GLN A 18 -6.68 8.40 8.11
C GLN A 18 -7.11 7.65 6.84
N ALA A 19 -8.42 7.58 6.56
CA ALA A 19 -8.94 6.94 5.37
C ALA A 19 -8.40 7.60 4.08
N ALA A 20 -8.33 8.93 4.05
CA ALA A 20 -7.75 9.67 2.92
C ALA A 20 -6.27 9.30 2.68
N ILE A 21 -5.47 9.16 3.75
CA ILE A 21 -4.08 8.68 3.65
C ILE A 21 -4.04 7.25 3.09
N VAL A 22 -4.86 6.34 3.62
CA VAL A 22 -4.84 4.92 3.21
C VAL A 22 -5.24 4.78 1.74
N VAL A 23 -6.27 5.49 1.27
CA VAL A 23 -6.70 5.48 -0.14
C VAL A 23 -5.57 5.99 -1.04
N PHE A 24 -4.96 7.12 -0.70
CA PHE A 24 -3.81 7.65 -1.43
C PHE A 24 -2.65 6.64 -1.51
N CYS A 25 -2.25 6.07 -0.37
CA CYS A 25 -1.16 5.10 -0.29
C CYS A 25 -1.44 3.83 -1.09
N ARG A 26 -2.69 3.33 -1.08
CA ARG A 26 -3.10 2.17 -1.89
C ARG A 26 -3.00 2.48 -3.38
N LYS A 27 -3.54 3.62 -3.84
CA LYS A 27 -3.46 4.03 -5.25
C LYS A 27 -2.00 4.18 -5.71
N SER A 28 -1.18 4.85 -4.91
CA SER A 28 0.26 5.02 -5.17
C SER A 28 1.00 3.68 -5.26
N THR A 29 0.79 2.78 -4.29
CA THR A 29 1.45 1.47 -4.24
C THR A 29 1.04 0.56 -5.40
N LEU A 30 -0.22 0.63 -5.80
CA LEU A 30 -0.78 -0.12 -6.94
C LEU A 30 -0.50 0.56 -8.29
N MET A 31 0.33 1.61 -8.32
CA MET A 31 0.67 2.38 -9.52
C MET A 31 -0.55 2.89 -10.29
N GLN A 32 -1.61 3.25 -9.57
CA GLN A 32 -2.82 3.79 -10.16
C GLN A 32 -2.76 5.31 -10.29
N PRO A 33 -3.53 5.91 -11.21
CA PRO A 33 -3.65 7.36 -11.30
C PRO A 33 -4.15 7.96 -9.97
N ILE A 34 -3.43 8.97 -9.48
CA ILE A 34 -3.86 9.78 -8.33
C ILE A 34 -4.62 10.98 -8.89
N ASP A 35 -5.93 10.85 -8.92
CA ASP A 35 -6.86 11.85 -9.46
C ASP A 35 -7.09 13.04 -8.51
N ASP A 36 -7.73 14.09 -9.04
CA ASP A 36 -8.06 15.30 -8.31
C ASP A 36 -8.93 15.04 -7.08
N ALA A 37 -9.82 14.04 -7.13
CA ALA A 37 -10.65 13.65 -5.99
C ALA A 37 -9.79 13.12 -4.83
N THR A 38 -8.76 12.32 -5.12
CA THR A 38 -7.81 11.82 -4.12
C THR A 38 -7.01 12.97 -3.51
N TRP A 39 -6.54 13.91 -4.34
CA TRP A 39 -5.83 15.09 -3.85
C TRP A 39 -6.72 16.03 -3.02
N ALA A 40 -7.98 16.21 -3.43
CA ALA A 40 -8.96 16.99 -2.71
C ALA A 40 -9.25 16.39 -1.33
N ALA A 41 -9.46 15.07 -1.25
CA ALA A 41 -9.68 14.36 0.02
C ALA A 41 -8.52 14.53 1.00
N LEU A 42 -7.27 14.49 0.53
CA LEU A 42 -6.12 14.81 1.38
C LEU A 42 -6.12 16.29 1.82
N ARG A 43 -6.36 17.22 0.90
CA ARG A 43 -6.34 18.66 1.20
C ARG A 43 -7.48 19.13 2.08
N GLU A 44 -8.55 18.34 2.23
CA GLU A 44 -9.62 18.59 3.20
C GLU A 44 -9.13 18.50 4.64
N HIS A 45 -8.13 17.64 4.90
CA HIS A 45 -7.65 17.34 6.26
C HIS A 45 -6.22 17.81 6.51
N PHE A 46 -5.41 17.96 5.47
CA PHE A 46 -3.98 18.19 5.57
C PHE A 46 -3.53 19.45 4.85
N THR A 47 -2.58 20.16 5.46
CA THR A 47 -1.86 21.26 4.81
C THR A 47 -1.02 20.75 3.64
N VAL A 48 -0.62 21.64 2.74
CA VAL A 48 0.28 21.29 1.62
C VAL A 48 1.57 20.63 2.11
N GLN A 49 2.16 21.13 3.20
CA GLN A 49 3.37 20.54 3.77
C GLN A 49 3.13 19.10 4.25
N GLN A 50 2.03 18.86 4.97
CA GLN A 50 1.66 17.51 5.42
C GLN A 50 1.38 16.57 4.25
N VAL A 51 0.74 17.04 3.17
CA VAL A 51 0.53 16.23 1.95
C VAL A 51 1.87 15.85 1.30
N LEU A 52 2.85 16.75 1.27
CA LEU A 52 4.20 16.42 0.80
C LEU A 52 4.84 15.35 1.69
N GLU A 53 4.77 15.51 3.01
CA GLU A 53 5.30 14.54 3.98
C GLU A 53 4.65 13.15 3.85
N ILE A 54 3.32 13.09 3.67
CA ILE A 54 2.59 11.84 3.38
C ILE A 54 3.10 11.19 2.09
N THR A 55 3.28 12.00 1.04
CA THR A 55 3.76 11.52 -0.27
C THR A 55 5.17 10.95 -0.17
N PHE A 56 6.08 11.65 0.53
CA PHE A 56 7.45 11.20 0.74
C PHE A 56 7.51 9.92 1.58
N THR A 57 6.73 9.86 2.66
CA THR A 57 6.63 8.67 3.52
C THR A 57 6.15 7.45 2.74
N CYS A 58 5.09 7.61 1.93
CA CYS A 58 4.57 6.56 1.07
C CYS A 58 5.62 6.08 0.05
N GLY A 59 6.28 7.01 -0.64
CA GLY A 59 7.33 6.71 -1.61
C GLY A 59 8.54 6.00 -0.99
N LEU A 60 8.98 6.44 0.19
CA LEU A 60 10.10 5.81 0.90
C LEU A 60 9.78 4.37 1.29
N ASN A 61 8.59 4.13 1.86
CA ASN A 61 8.17 2.76 2.22
C ASN A 61 8.09 1.85 0.99
N GLN A 62 7.62 2.38 -0.14
CA GLN A 62 7.58 1.66 -1.41
C GLN A 62 8.98 1.27 -1.92
N MET A 63 9.99 2.12 -1.74
CA MET A 63 11.38 1.80 -2.07
C MET A 63 11.94 0.73 -1.13
N ILE A 64 11.75 0.90 0.18
CA ILE A 64 12.21 -0.04 1.22
C ILE A 64 11.58 -1.43 1.00
N SER A 65 10.28 -1.48 0.70
CA SER A 65 9.56 -2.74 0.42
C SER A 65 10.19 -3.50 -0.76
N ARG A 66 10.56 -2.79 -1.84
CA ARG A 66 11.24 -3.39 -3.00
C ARG A 66 12.66 -3.83 -2.69
N PHE A 67 13.37 -3.08 -1.86
CA PHE A 67 14.70 -3.45 -1.40
C PHE A 67 14.66 -4.77 -0.62
N HIS A 68 13.82 -4.87 0.41
CA HIS A 68 13.67 -6.10 1.20
C HIS A 68 13.24 -7.29 0.35
N ALA A 69 12.32 -7.10 -0.60
CA ALA A 69 11.92 -8.15 -1.52
C ALA A 69 13.07 -8.62 -2.42
N ALA A 70 13.89 -7.69 -2.93
CA ALA A 70 15.02 -8.01 -3.81
C ALA A 70 16.13 -8.79 -3.10
N VAL A 71 16.45 -8.43 -1.85
CA VAL A 71 17.50 -9.11 -1.08
C VAL A 71 16.97 -10.28 -0.23
N ARG A 72 15.64 -10.51 -0.26
CA ARG A 72 14.94 -11.52 0.53
C ARG A 72 15.30 -11.43 2.02
N THR A 73 15.13 -10.23 2.59
CA THR A 73 15.37 -10.02 4.02
C THR A 73 14.46 -10.93 4.83
N ASP A 74 15.05 -11.75 5.69
CA ASP A 74 14.32 -12.55 6.66
C ASP A 74 13.68 -11.63 7.71
N VAL A 75 12.43 -11.94 8.07
CA VAL A 75 11.73 -11.25 9.17
C VAL A 75 12.13 -11.92 10.47
N ASP A 76 12.63 -11.14 11.43
CA ASP A 76 13.04 -11.68 12.73
C ASP A 76 11.85 -12.22 13.55
N ALA A 77 12.15 -13.03 14.56
CA ALA A 77 11.14 -13.70 15.37
C ALA A 77 10.22 -12.73 16.13
N GLU A 78 10.75 -11.58 16.55
CA GLU A 78 9.98 -10.56 17.27
C GLU A 78 8.94 -9.92 16.35
N THR A 79 9.34 -9.57 15.13
CA THR A 79 8.45 -8.99 14.12
C THR A 79 7.40 -10.02 13.67
N MET A 80 7.78 -11.30 13.54
CA MET A 80 6.84 -12.37 13.20
C MET A 80 5.76 -12.58 14.27
N ASP A 81 6.10 -12.47 15.56
CA ASP A 81 5.12 -12.58 16.66
C ASP A 81 4.07 -11.46 16.60
N GLN A 82 4.47 -10.25 16.24
CA GLN A 82 3.59 -9.09 16.14
C GLN A 82 2.61 -9.14 14.96
N LEU A 83 2.88 -9.93 13.91
CA LEU A 83 2.00 -10.03 12.73
C LEU A 83 0.66 -10.74 13.02
N GLY A 84 0.54 -11.48 14.14
CA GLY A 84 -0.69 -12.18 14.54
C GLY A 84 -1.22 -13.16 13.48
N THR A 85 -2.54 -13.41 13.46
CA THR A 85 -3.22 -14.24 12.45
C THR A 85 -3.61 -13.49 11.17
N SER A 86 -3.03 -12.30 10.96
CA SER A 86 -3.37 -11.40 9.86
C SER A 86 -3.16 -12.11 8.52
N CYS A 87 -4.24 -12.26 7.76
CA CYS A 87 -4.20 -12.94 6.47
C CYS A 87 -3.24 -12.18 5.54
N PRO A 88 -2.24 -12.84 4.92
CA PRO A 88 -1.33 -12.15 4.01
C PRO A 88 -2.15 -11.48 2.90
N VAL A 89 -1.83 -10.21 2.62
CA VAL A 89 -2.40 -9.50 1.47
C VAL A 89 -2.22 -10.39 0.25
N ARG A 90 -3.33 -10.71 -0.42
CA ARG A 90 -3.32 -11.62 -1.58
C ARG A 90 -2.41 -11.00 -2.65
N LEU A 91 -1.22 -11.55 -2.82
CA LEU A 91 -0.29 -11.12 -3.84
C LEU A 91 -0.89 -11.40 -5.23
N PRO A 92 -0.63 -10.55 -6.24
CA PRO A 92 -0.93 -10.89 -7.62
C PRO A 92 -0.31 -12.24 -7.97
N GLN A 93 -0.98 -13.05 -8.80
CA GLN A 93 -0.36 -14.26 -9.33
C GLN A 93 0.87 -13.85 -10.12
N LEU A 94 2.05 -14.29 -9.67
CA LEU A 94 3.27 -14.19 -10.46
C LEU A 94 3.03 -14.95 -11.78
N PRO A 95 3.51 -14.44 -12.92
CA PRO A 95 3.56 -15.23 -14.15
C PRO A 95 4.24 -16.55 -13.80
N ALA A 96 3.66 -17.68 -14.23
CA ALA A 96 4.35 -18.95 -14.11
C ALA A 96 5.71 -18.79 -14.78
N ASP A 97 6.80 -19.07 -14.04
CA ASP A 97 8.12 -19.19 -14.65
C ASP A 97 7.95 -20.03 -15.91
N GLY A 98 8.44 -19.51 -17.03
CA GLY A 98 8.23 -20.08 -18.36
C GLY A 98 8.66 -21.54 -18.43
N ALA A 99 7.77 -22.44 -18.05
CA ALA A 99 7.70 -23.78 -18.56
C ALA A 99 6.96 -23.67 -19.90
N ASP A 100 7.71 -23.26 -20.93
CA ASP A 100 7.71 -23.89 -22.25
C ASP A 100 8.50 -23.04 -23.26
N GLY A 101 9.61 -23.61 -23.76
CA GLY A 101 10.11 -23.29 -25.10
C GLY A 101 11.63 -23.17 -25.25
N GLY A 102 12.32 -24.31 -25.43
CA GLY A 102 13.67 -24.37 -26.02
C GLY A 102 14.59 -25.42 -25.43
#